data_AF-A0A6M0RC57-F1
#
_entry.id   AF-A0A6M0RC57-F1
#
_cell.length_a   1.000
_cell.length_b   1.000
_cell.length_c   1.000
_cell.angle_alpha   90.00
_cell.angle_beta   90.00
_cell.angle_gamma   90.00
#
_symmetry.space_group_name_H-M   'P 1'
#
loop_
_entity.id
_entity.type
_entity.pdbx_description
1 polymer ?
#
loop_
_entity_poly.entity_id
_entity_poly.type
_entity_poly.pdbx_seq_one_letter_code
_entity_poly.pdbx_strand_id
1 'polypeptide(L)'
;MSVYKKLADARVKLQEEGLKKSGKNKFAGYEYFELEDFLPSINKINKQVGLCTIVKFSIDIATLIIVDVDEPDNAIEITSPMKSATLKGCHEIQNLGAVESYQRRYLYMTAYEIAESDLLDGTTGKDTPSKQNGNKSKLTDNQLKRLYAIANNVGINADTVKSHVMTKFKKEVTQMNKKEYDTVCNGYEKMAKKGE
;
A
#
# COMPACT_ATOMS: atom_id res chain seq x y z
N MET A 1 5.25 -35.44 17.47
CA MET A 1 4.03 -34.81 16.87
C MET A 1 4.23 -34.86 15.38
N SER A 2 3.21 -35.15 14.56
CA SER A 2 3.37 -35.07 13.10
C SER A 2 3.70 -33.63 12.65
N VAL A 3 4.34 -33.49 11.48
CA VAL A 3 4.64 -32.18 10.87
C VAL A 3 3.40 -31.28 10.77
N TYR A 4 2.23 -31.84 10.45
CA TYR A 4 0.95 -31.11 10.40
C TYR A 4 0.54 -30.55 11.75
N LYS A 5 0.73 -31.34 12.83
CA LYS A 5 0.38 -30.89 14.18
C LYS A 5 1.36 -29.82 14.68
N LYS A 6 2.65 -29.94 14.33
CA LYS A 6 3.66 -28.90 14.60
C LYS A 6 3.35 -27.60 13.83
N LEU A 7 2.94 -27.70 12.56
CA LEU A 7 2.56 -26.53 11.77
C LEU A 7 1.29 -25.85 12.32
N ALA A 8 0.30 -26.62 12.75
CA ALA A 8 -0.89 -26.08 13.40
C ALA A 8 -0.54 -25.31 14.69
N ASP A 9 0.33 -25.87 15.53
CA ASP A 9 0.82 -25.19 16.75
C ASP A 9 1.61 -23.90 16.40
N ALA A 10 2.45 -23.95 15.37
CA ALA A 10 3.19 -22.77 14.91
C ALA A 10 2.26 -21.64 14.42
N ARG A 11 1.18 -21.98 13.71
CA ARG A 11 0.18 -21.00 13.23
C ARG A 11 -0.53 -20.31 14.39
N VAL A 12 -0.97 -21.07 15.40
CA VAL A 12 -1.62 -20.50 16.60
C VAL A 12 -0.67 -19.55 17.33
N LYS A 13 0.58 -19.98 17.59
CA LYS A 13 1.59 -19.13 18.24
C LYS A 13 1.87 -17.85 17.46
N LEU A 14 1.87 -17.91 16.12
CA LEU A 14 2.11 -16.73 15.30
C LEU A 14 0.96 -15.71 15.41
N GLN A 15 -0.30 -16.18 15.51
CA GLN A 15 -1.46 -15.31 15.70
C GLN A 15 -1.39 -14.52 17.02
N GLU A 16 -0.75 -15.09 18.04
CA GLU A 16 -0.55 -14.45 19.36
C GLU A 16 0.55 -13.38 19.36
N GLU A 17 1.46 -13.35 18.37
CA GLU A 17 2.58 -12.40 18.31
C GLU A 17 2.16 -10.96 17.95
N GLY A 18 0.93 -10.75 17.46
CA GLY A 18 0.41 -9.40 17.17
C GLY A 18 1.21 -8.66 16.09
N LEU A 19 1.53 -9.37 15.00
CA LEU A 19 2.34 -8.87 13.89
C LEU A 19 1.82 -7.54 13.33
N LYS A 20 2.74 -6.66 12.91
CA LYS A 20 2.42 -5.34 12.34
C LYS A 20 2.98 -5.22 10.93
N LYS A 21 2.20 -4.63 10.05
CA LYS A 21 2.61 -4.31 8.68
C LYS A 21 3.60 -3.14 8.70
N SER A 22 4.73 -3.28 8.02
CA SER A 22 5.66 -2.18 7.78
C SER A 22 5.59 -1.65 6.34
N GLY A 23 5.15 -2.48 5.40
CA GLY A 23 5.08 -2.17 3.98
C GLY A 23 3.98 -1.17 3.65
N LYS A 24 4.29 -0.20 2.78
CA LYS A 24 3.35 0.86 2.37
C LYS A 24 3.31 1.02 0.86
N ASN A 25 2.16 0.75 0.26
CA ASN A 25 1.91 1.10 -1.13
C ASN A 25 1.48 2.56 -1.21
N LYS A 26 2.41 3.47 -1.54
CA LYS A 26 2.12 4.92 -1.63
C LYS A 26 1.16 5.28 -2.76
N PHE A 27 1.07 4.45 -3.81
CA PHE A 27 0.22 4.71 -4.97
C PHE A 27 -1.24 4.35 -4.68
N ALA A 28 -1.47 3.18 -4.09
CA ALA A 28 -2.81 2.67 -3.80
C ALA A 28 -3.29 2.97 -2.37
N GLY A 29 -2.40 3.45 -1.48
CA GLY A 29 -2.75 3.91 -0.15
C GLY A 29 -3.04 2.82 0.88
N TYR A 30 -2.57 1.59 0.66
CA TYR A 30 -2.71 0.48 1.61
C TYR A 30 -1.38 0.04 2.22
N GLU A 31 -1.46 -0.59 3.38
CA GLU A 31 -0.33 -1.22 4.07
C GLU A 31 -0.35 -2.74 3.83
N TYR A 32 0.82 -3.34 3.71
CA TYR A 32 1.00 -4.78 3.46
C TYR A 32 2.13 -5.35 4.31
N PHE A 33 2.12 -6.67 4.53
CA PHE A 33 3.20 -7.33 5.26
C PHE A 33 4.48 -7.45 4.42
N GLU A 34 5.62 -7.13 5.00
CA GLU A 34 6.93 -7.43 4.45
C GLU A 34 7.51 -8.68 5.12
N LEU A 35 8.53 -9.29 4.49
CA LEU A 35 9.16 -10.51 5.02
C LEU A 35 9.71 -10.30 6.43
N GLU A 36 10.26 -9.12 6.72
CA GLU A 36 10.79 -8.77 8.04
C GLU A 36 9.71 -8.70 9.13
N ASP A 37 8.45 -8.46 8.75
CA ASP A 37 7.34 -8.34 9.70
C ASP A 37 7.00 -9.67 10.38
N PHE A 38 7.31 -10.80 9.73
CA PHE A 38 6.90 -12.13 10.22
C PHE A 38 8.00 -13.19 10.23
N LEU A 39 9.03 -13.11 9.36
CA LEU A 39 10.07 -14.15 9.32
C LEU A 39 10.80 -14.31 10.66
N PRO A 40 11.16 -13.26 11.42
CA PRO A 40 11.80 -13.42 12.73
C PRO A 40 10.93 -14.21 13.73
N SER A 41 9.64 -13.87 13.84
CA SER A 41 8.70 -14.57 14.72
C SER A 41 8.48 -16.01 14.26
N ILE A 42 8.28 -16.24 12.95
CA ILE A 42 8.15 -17.59 12.38
C ILE A 42 9.38 -18.44 12.69
N ASN A 43 10.59 -17.92 12.49
CA ASN A 43 11.84 -18.66 12.75
C ASN A 43 11.97 -19.04 14.23
N LYS A 44 11.62 -18.12 15.14
CA LYS A 44 11.62 -18.37 16.58
C LYS A 44 10.62 -19.47 16.96
N ILE A 45 9.39 -19.38 16.45
CA ILE A 45 8.33 -20.36 16.70
C ILE A 45 8.70 -21.72 16.13
N ASN A 46 9.14 -21.78 14.87
CA ASN A 46 9.58 -22.99 14.20
C ASN A 46 10.69 -23.70 14.98
N LYS A 47 11.68 -22.95 15.47
CA LYS A 47 12.73 -23.49 16.34
C LYS A 47 12.17 -24.12 17.62
N GLN A 48 11.14 -23.52 18.22
CA GLN A 48 10.51 -24.04 19.43
C GLN A 48 9.68 -25.30 19.18
N VAL A 49 8.99 -25.39 18.03
CA VAL A 49 8.12 -26.53 17.71
C VAL A 49 8.83 -27.66 16.96
N GLY A 50 10.10 -27.46 16.59
CA GLY A 50 10.90 -28.43 15.85
C GLY A 50 10.54 -28.49 14.36
N LEU A 51 10.42 -27.32 13.72
CA LEU A 51 10.22 -27.17 12.27
C LEU A 51 11.37 -26.38 11.64
N CYS A 52 11.63 -26.67 10.37
CA CYS A 52 12.50 -25.87 9.51
C CYS A 52 11.80 -25.58 8.18
N THR A 53 12.01 -24.37 7.63
CA THR A 53 11.42 -23.94 6.36
C THR A 53 12.50 -23.71 5.31
N ILE A 54 12.31 -24.25 4.10
CA ILE A 54 13.23 -24.13 2.97
C ILE A 54 12.46 -23.62 1.75
N VAL A 55 12.95 -22.56 1.11
CA VAL A 55 12.35 -22.03 -0.12
C VAL A 55 13.20 -22.42 -1.33
N LYS A 56 12.53 -22.87 -2.39
CA LYS A 56 13.14 -23.18 -3.68
C LYS A 56 12.42 -22.39 -4.77
N PHE A 57 13.19 -21.88 -5.73
CA PHE A 57 12.66 -21.25 -6.93
C PHE A 57 13.12 -22.06 -8.14
N SER A 58 12.17 -22.41 -8.99
CA SER A 58 12.41 -22.92 -10.33
C SER A 58 11.87 -21.93 -11.36
N ILE A 59 12.01 -22.24 -12.65
CA ILE A 59 11.48 -21.40 -13.72
C ILE A 59 9.95 -21.27 -13.60
N ASP A 60 9.26 -22.37 -13.27
CA ASP A 60 7.79 -22.44 -13.35
C ASP A 60 7.11 -22.41 -11.98
N ILE A 61 7.79 -22.84 -10.92
CA ILE A 61 7.20 -23.04 -9.58
C ILE A 61 8.13 -22.51 -8.48
N ALA A 62 7.55 -21.76 -7.54
CA ALA A 62 8.14 -21.47 -6.25
C ALA A 62 7.58 -22.45 -5.21
N THR A 63 8.45 -23.01 -4.37
CA THR A 63 8.07 -24.00 -3.36
C THR A 63 8.60 -23.60 -1.99
N LEU A 64 7.75 -23.68 -0.97
CA LEU A 64 8.14 -23.65 0.44
C LEU A 64 7.93 -25.05 1.02
N ILE A 65 9.03 -25.62 1.52
CA ILE A 65 9.05 -26.92 2.19
C ILE A 65 9.15 -26.67 3.68
N ILE A 66 8.27 -27.30 4.45
CA ILE A 66 8.22 -27.27 5.91
C ILE A 66 8.56 -28.66 6.40
N VAL A 67 9.70 -28.82 7.05
CA VAL A 67 10.28 -30.11 7.43
C VAL A 67 10.27 -30.26 8.95
N ASP A 68 9.89 -31.44 9.43
CA ASP A 68 10.14 -31.84 10.82
C ASP A 68 11.65 -32.08 11.01
N VAL A 69 12.27 -31.34 11.93
CA VAL A 69 13.74 -31.42 12.13
C VAL A 69 14.20 -32.75 12.73
N ASP A 70 13.30 -33.44 13.43
CA ASP A 70 13.58 -34.73 14.08
C ASP A 70 13.30 -35.91 13.12
N GLU A 71 12.42 -35.70 12.15
CA GLU A 71 11.99 -36.68 11.13
C GLU A 71 12.00 -36.04 9.73
N PRO A 72 13.17 -35.88 9.07
CA PRO A 72 13.30 -35.10 7.84
C PRO A 72 12.47 -35.60 6.64
N ASP A 73 12.08 -36.88 6.63
CA ASP A 73 11.19 -37.46 5.62
C ASP A 73 9.72 -36.99 5.78
N ASN A 74 9.39 -36.36 6.91
CA ASN A 74 8.08 -35.82 7.22
C ASN A 74 8.03 -34.32 6.89
N ALA A 75 7.51 -34.00 5.71
CA ALA A 75 7.49 -32.64 5.18
C ALA A 75 6.15 -32.24 4.54
N ILE A 76 5.89 -30.93 4.51
CA ILE A 76 4.77 -30.30 3.81
C ILE A 76 5.33 -29.39 2.73
N GLU A 77 4.79 -29.50 1.52
CA GLU A 77 5.12 -28.59 0.42
C GLU A 77 3.95 -27.65 0.12
N ILE A 78 4.27 -26.36 0.04
CA ILE A 78 3.36 -25.31 -0.44
C ILE A 78 3.97 -24.74 -1.71
N THR A 79 3.18 -24.66 -2.78
CA THR A 79 3.66 -24.24 -4.11
C THR A 79 2.88 -23.05 -4.64
N SER A 80 3.54 -22.22 -5.43
CA SER A 80 2.93 -21.13 -6.19
C SER A 80 3.52 -21.06 -7.61
N PRO A 81 2.71 -20.87 -8.67
CA PRO A 81 3.23 -20.69 -10.01
C PRO A 81 4.08 -19.42 -10.10
N MET A 82 5.21 -19.49 -10.81
CA MET A 82 6.07 -18.35 -11.08
C MET A 82 5.49 -17.48 -12.19
N LYS A 83 5.70 -16.17 -12.08
CA LYS A 83 5.41 -15.21 -13.15
C LYS A 83 6.54 -14.21 -13.25
N SER A 84 6.87 -13.81 -14.48
CA SER A 84 7.82 -12.75 -14.74
C SER A 84 7.26 -11.39 -14.32
N ALA A 85 8.10 -10.56 -13.69
CA ALA A 85 7.84 -9.14 -13.50
C ALA A 85 8.95 -8.33 -14.18
N THR A 86 8.57 -7.24 -14.84
CA THR A 86 9.54 -6.31 -15.45
C THR A 86 9.39 -4.95 -14.78
N LEU A 87 10.36 -4.58 -13.94
CA LEU A 87 10.42 -3.28 -13.31
C LEU A 87 11.20 -2.32 -14.22
N LYS A 88 10.61 -1.16 -14.51
CA LYS A 88 11.23 -0.15 -15.37
C LYS A 88 12.54 0.32 -14.74
N GLY A 89 13.64 0.21 -15.49
CA GLY A 89 14.97 0.65 -15.05
C GLY A 89 15.76 -0.37 -14.23
N CYS A 90 15.29 -1.61 -14.11
CA CYS A 90 16.00 -2.70 -13.44
C CYS A 90 16.61 -3.69 -14.45
N HIS A 91 17.78 -4.24 -14.13
CA HIS A 91 18.39 -5.35 -14.86
C HIS A 91 17.65 -6.67 -14.57
N GLU A 92 17.81 -7.67 -15.45
CA GLU A 92 17.11 -8.96 -15.35
C GLU A 92 17.29 -9.64 -13.98
N ILE A 93 18.49 -9.62 -13.42
CA ILE A 93 18.75 -10.21 -12.09
C ILE A 93 18.01 -9.50 -10.95
N GLN A 94 17.80 -8.19 -11.07
CA GLN A 94 17.04 -7.41 -10.09
C GLN A 94 15.54 -7.69 -10.21
N ASN A 95 15.05 -7.85 -11.45
CA ASN A 95 13.69 -8.30 -11.71
C ASN A 95 13.45 -9.69 -11.11
N LEU A 96 14.39 -10.62 -11.28
CA LEU A 96 14.31 -11.95 -10.67
C LEU A 96 14.25 -11.86 -9.14
N GLY A 97 15.16 -11.12 -8.51
CA GLY A 97 15.15 -10.96 -7.04
C GLY A 97 13.86 -10.33 -6.52
N ALA A 98 13.24 -9.42 -7.28
CA ALA A 98 11.94 -8.85 -6.94
C ALA A 98 10.82 -9.91 -7.02
N VAL A 99 10.81 -10.74 -8.08
CA VAL A 99 9.86 -11.86 -8.23
C VAL A 99 10.03 -12.85 -7.08
N GLU A 100 11.24 -13.32 -6.81
CA GLU A 100 11.53 -14.29 -5.74
C GLU A 100 11.13 -13.76 -4.36
N SER A 101 11.39 -12.48 -4.08
CA SER A 101 10.98 -11.85 -2.80
C SER A 101 9.46 -11.81 -2.64
N TYR A 102 8.73 -11.53 -3.73
CA TYR A 102 7.27 -11.50 -3.73
C TYR A 102 6.68 -12.90 -3.57
N GLN A 103 7.21 -13.87 -4.30
CA GLN A 103 6.80 -15.27 -4.23
C GLN A 103 7.07 -15.87 -2.86
N ARG A 104 8.25 -15.60 -2.28
CA ARG A 104 8.60 -16.01 -0.91
C ARG A 104 7.56 -15.52 0.09
N ARG A 105 7.16 -14.26 -0.02
CA ARG A 105 6.18 -13.66 0.88
C ARG A 105 4.84 -14.40 0.82
N TYR A 106 4.32 -14.63 -0.38
CA TYR A 106 3.06 -15.36 -0.54
C TYR A 106 3.12 -16.81 -0.08
N LEU A 107 4.24 -17.50 -0.32
CA LEU A 107 4.44 -18.85 0.19
C LEU A 107 4.36 -18.89 1.73
N TYR A 108 5.06 -17.99 2.42
CA TYR A 108 5.01 -17.92 3.88
C TYR A 108 3.64 -17.49 4.40
N MET A 109 3.01 -16.49 3.78
CA MET A 109 1.68 -16.04 4.19
C MET A 109 0.65 -17.17 4.06
N THR A 110 0.71 -17.94 2.97
CA THR A 110 -0.15 -19.11 2.74
C THR A 110 0.15 -20.21 3.76
N ALA A 111 1.43 -20.55 3.95
CA ALA A 111 1.84 -21.60 4.88
C ALA A 111 1.48 -21.32 6.34
N TYR A 112 1.49 -20.06 6.75
CA TYR A 112 1.25 -19.65 8.14
C TYR A 112 -0.11 -18.98 8.37
N GLU A 113 -1.01 -19.01 7.38
CA GLU A 113 -2.34 -18.40 7.44
C GLU A 113 -2.29 -16.91 7.85
N ILE A 114 -1.28 -16.18 7.35
CA ILE A 114 -1.17 -14.74 7.55
C ILE A 114 -2.17 -14.07 6.61
N ALA A 115 -3.36 -13.80 7.13
CA ALA A 115 -4.41 -13.11 6.40
C ALA A 115 -4.10 -11.61 6.29
N GLU A 116 -4.35 -11.05 5.11
CA GLU A 116 -4.53 -9.62 4.95
C GLU A 116 -6.01 -9.28 4.95
N SER A 117 -6.35 -8.00 5.06
CA SER A 117 -7.74 -7.60 4.90
C SER A 117 -8.20 -7.98 3.49
N ASP A 118 -9.28 -8.75 3.38
CA ASP A 118 -9.95 -9.12 2.11
C ASP A 118 -10.47 -7.90 1.31
N LEU A 119 -10.22 -6.70 1.83
CA LEU A 119 -10.37 -5.43 1.14
C LEU A 119 -9.38 -5.32 -0.02
N LEU A 120 -9.66 -6.04 -1.10
CA LEU A 120 -9.48 -5.52 -2.46
C LEU A 120 -10.41 -4.31 -2.66
N ASP A 121 -10.30 -3.28 -1.82
CA ASP A 121 -11.20 -2.13 -1.87
C ASP A 121 -10.73 -1.19 -2.97
N GLY A 122 -11.15 -1.53 -4.20
CA GLY A 122 -11.63 -0.56 -5.17
C GLY A 122 -10.65 0.44 -5.81
N THR A 123 -9.33 0.23 -5.75
CA THR A 123 -8.39 1.14 -6.44
C THR A 123 -7.80 0.58 -7.74
N THR A 124 -7.93 -0.72 -8.00
CA THR A 124 -7.77 -1.28 -9.36
C THR A 124 -9.08 -1.17 -10.13
N GLY A 125 -9.43 0.06 -10.55
CA GLY A 125 -10.42 0.27 -11.60
C GLY A 125 -11.77 0.87 -11.22
N LYS A 126 -11.86 1.78 -10.24
CA LYS A 126 -13.05 2.62 -10.08
C LYS A 126 -12.72 4.10 -10.10
N ASP A 127 -13.00 4.73 -11.23
CA ASP A 127 -13.46 6.12 -11.30
C ASP A 127 -14.70 6.27 -10.40
N THR A 128 -14.53 6.59 -9.12
CA THR A 128 -15.55 7.32 -8.33
C THR A 128 -14.97 7.79 -6.98
N PRO A 129 -15.41 8.95 -6.47
CA PRO A 129 -14.62 9.79 -5.58
C PRO A 129 -14.74 9.34 -4.12
N SER A 130 -13.63 8.86 -3.52
CA SER A 130 -13.61 8.59 -2.09
C SER A 130 -13.60 9.90 -1.27
N LYS A 131 -14.49 9.98 -0.28
CA LYS A 131 -14.45 10.96 0.80
C LYS A 131 -13.19 10.70 1.63
N GLN A 132 -12.16 11.53 1.45
CA GLN A 132 -10.97 11.53 2.32
C GLN A 132 -11.01 12.73 3.28
N ASN A 133 -11.32 12.44 4.55
CA ASN A 133 -10.89 13.27 5.67
C ASN A 133 -9.42 12.94 5.97
N GLY A 134 -8.52 13.82 5.54
CA GLY A 134 -7.10 13.75 5.88
C GLY A 134 -6.37 14.94 5.27
N ASN A 135 -5.74 15.75 6.12
CA ASN A 135 -4.97 16.96 5.79
C ASN A 135 -4.13 16.82 4.50
N LYS A 136 -4.65 17.30 3.36
CA LYS A 136 -3.85 17.54 2.14
C LYS A 136 -3.41 19.00 2.13
N SER A 137 -2.11 19.24 2.16
CA SER A 137 -1.48 20.54 1.92
C SER A 137 -1.45 20.94 0.44
N LYS A 138 -2.28 20.33 -0.41
CA LYS A 138 -2.42 20.65 -1.84
C LYS A 138 -3.87 20.53 -2.26
N LEU A 139 -4.33 21.46 -3.09
CA LEU A 139 -5.68 21.46 -3.64
C LEU A 139 -5.85 20.33 -4.66
N THR A 140 -7.06 19.76 -4.69
CA THR A 140 -7.47 18.82 -5.74
C THR A 140 -7.78 19.58 -7.04
N ASP A 141 -7.65 18.92 -8.20
CA ASP A 141 -7.95 19.52 -9.50
C ASP A 141 -9.38 20.05 -9.58
N ASN A 142 -10.34 19.39 -8.93
CA ASN A 142 -11.73 19.83 -8.85
C ASN A 142 -11.88 21.13 -8.05
N GLN A 143 -11.13 21.30 -6.96
CA GLN A 143 -11.12 22.55 -6.20
C GLN A 143 -10.54 23.69 -7.05
N LEU A 144 -9.44 23.45 -7.75
CA LEU A 144 -8.81 24.45 -8.62
C LEU A 144 -9.73 24.89 -9.77
N LYS A 145 -10.38 23.92 -10.44
CA LYS A 145 -11.40 24.20 -11.47
C LYS A 145 -12.54 25.06 -10.93
N ARG A 146 -13.06 24.73 -9.74
CA ARG A 146 -14.12 25.50 -9.08
C ARG A 146 -13.67 26.93 -8.75
N LEU A 147 -12.46 27.11 -8.22
CA LEU A 147 -11.92 28.43 -7.90
C LEU A 147 -11.86 29.34 -9.13
N TYR A 148 -11.34 28.83 -10.24
CA TYR A 148 -11.28 29.60 -11.49
C TYR A 148 -12.67 29.88 -12.08
N ALA A 149 -13.62 28.96 -11.95
CA ALA A 149 -15.00 29.19 -12.39
C ALA A 149 -15.67 30.32 -11.59
N ILE A 150 -15.53 30.32 -10.26
CA ILE A 150 -16.09 31.39 -9.41
C ILE A 150 -15.43 32.74 -9.73
N ALA A 151 -14.10 32.77 -9.89
CA ALA A 151 -13.38 33.98 -10.26
C ALA A 151 -13.83 34.51 -11.63
N ASN A 152 -14.00 33.63 -12.62
CA ASN A 152 -14.43 34.02 -13.95
C ASN A 152 -15.84 34.62 -13.96
N ASN A 153 -16.75 34.11 -13.12
CA ASN A 153 -18.10 34.66 -12.97
C ASN A 153 -18.12 36.10 -12.44
N VAL A 154 -17.04 36.56 -11.80
CA VAL A 154 -16.86 37.95 -11.36
C VAL A 154 -15.87 38.73 -12.23
N GLY A 155 -15.58 38.22 -13.43
CA GLY A 155 -14.69 38.87 -14.41
C GLY A 155 -13.19 38.75 -14.11
N ILE A 156 -12.79 37.85 -13.20
CA ILE A 156 -11.39 37.66 -12.80
C ILE A 156 -10.81 36.45 -13.53
N ASN A 157 -9.76 36.67 -14.31
CA ASN A 157 -9.08 35.61 -15.06
C ASN A 157 -8.10 34.80 -14.19
N ALA A 158 -7.67 33.65 -14.71
CA ALA A 158 -6.84 32.70 -13.97
C ALA A 158 -5.49 33.26 -13.52
N ASP A 159 -4.88 34.16 -14.29
CA ASP A 159 -3.58 34.75 -13.94
C ASP A 159 -3.72 35.78 -12.82
N THR A 160 -4.79 36.58 -12.84
CA THR A 160 -5.12 37.47 -11.71
C THR A 160 -5.41 36.68 -10.43
N VAL A 161 -6.07 35.51 -10.53
CA VAL A 161 -6.25 34.63 -9.37
C VAL A 161 -4.91 34.14 -8.81
N LYS A 162 -3.98 33.71 -9.66
CA LYS A 162 -2.63 33.30 -9.23
C LYS A 162 -1.90 34.45 -8.54
N SER A 163 -1.96 35.65 -9.11
CA SER A 163 -1.38 36.86 -8.51
C SER A 163 -1.99 37.17 -7.14
N HIS A 164 -3.33 37.14 -7.01
CA HIS A 164 -3.99 37.36 -5.72
C HIS A 164 -3.56 36.36 -4.64
N VAL A 165 -3.43 35.09 -5.02
CA VAL A 165 -2.99 34.04 -4.09
C VAL A 165 -1.52 34.20 -3.72
N MET A 166 -0.66 34.49 -4.69
CA MET A 166 0.77 34.74 -4.46
C MET A 166 0.99 35.96 -3.57
N THR A 167 0.27 37.07 -3.80
CA THR A 167 0.37 38.27 -2.97
C THR A 167 -0.14 38.05 -1.55
N LYS A 168 -1.26 37.34 -1.39
CA LYS A 168 -1.91 37.17 -0.07
C LYS A 168 -1.28 36.09 0.79
N PHE A 169 -0.84 34.99 0.18
CA PHE A 169 -0.40 33.79 0.89
C PHE A 169 1.05 33.40 0.60
N LYS A 170 1.76 34.14 -0.26
CA LYS A 170 3.17 33.90 -0.66
C LYS A 170 3.44 32.46 -1.10
N LYS A 171 2.46 31.87 -1.80
CA LYS A 171 2.50 30.48 -2.27
C LYS A 171 1.75 30.35 -3.58
N GLU A 172 2.07 29.29 -4.32
CA GLU A 172 1.38 28.94 -5.54
C GLU A 172 -0.08 28.53 -5.25
N VAL A 173 -0.97 28.79 -6.21
CA VAL A 173 -2.40 28.47 -6.09
C VAL A 173 -2.65 26.99 -5.80
N THR A 174 -1.79 26.10 -6.30
CA THR A 174 -1.87 24.64 -6.08
C THR A 174 -1.46 24.21 -4.66
N GLN A 175 -0.78 25.08 -3.91
CA GLN A 175 -0.24 24.81 -2.58
C GLN A 175 -1.11 25.40 -1.44
N MET A 176 -2.27 25.98 -1.76
CA MET A 176 -3.19 26.46 -0.75
C MET A 176 -3.77 25.29 0.07
N ASN A 177 -3.92 25.50 1.38
CA ASN A 177 -4.69 24.59 2.21
C ASN A 177 -6.21 24.89 2.09
N LYS A 178 -7.05 24.01 2.66
CA LYS A 178 -8.50 24.13 2.57
C LYS A 178 -9.04 25.47 3.11
N LYS A 179 -8.51 25.97 4.23
CA LYS A 179 -8.96 27.25 4.82
C LYS A 179 -8.63 28.44 3.93
N GLU A 180 -7.45 28.42 3.31
CA GLU A 180 -7.01 29.46 2.38
C GLU A 180 -7.84 29.45 1.10
N TYR A 181 -8.10 28.26 0.56
CA TYR A 181 -9.00 28.06 -0.57
C TYR A 181 -10.40 28.60 -0.30
N ASP A 182 -11.02 28.21 0.82
CA ASP A 182 -12.36 28.65 1.20
C ASP A 182 -12.38 30.18 1.37
N THR A 183 -11.31 30.78 1.89
CA THR A 183 -11.17 32.24 2.04
C THR A 183 -11.19 32.96 0.70
N VAL A 184 -10.49 32.43 -0.32
CA VAL A 184 -10.45 33.04 -1.66
C VAL A 184 -11.78 32.87 -2.38
N CYS A 185 -12.37 31.67 -2.35
CA CYS A 185 -13.69 31.40 -2.94
C CYS A 185 -14.76 32.32 -2.35
N ASN A 186 -14.83 32.43 -1.02
CA ASN A 186 -15.78 33.32 -0.35
C ASN A 186 -15.58 34.80 -0.71
N GLY A 187 -14.34 35.21 -0.99
CA GLY A 187 -14.03 36.57 -1.45
C GLY A 187 -14.68 36.87 -2.80
N TYR A 188 -14.52 35.97 -3.78
CA TYR A 188 -15.11 36.11 -5.10
C TYR A 188 -16.64 35.94 -5.07
N GLU A 189 -17.18 35.01 -4.30
CA GLU A 189 -18.64 34.86 -4.15
C GLU A 189 -19.31 36.11 -3.53
N LYS A 190 -18.62 36.80 -2.62
CA LYS A 190 -19.11 38.10 -2.08
C LYS A 190 -19.04 39.23 -3.09
N MET A 191 -18.07 39.20 -4.01
CA MET A 191 -18.00 40.17 -5.12
C MET A 191 -19.15 39.94 -6.10
N ALA A 192 -19.51 38.69 -6.38
CA ALA A 192 -20.67 38.35 -7.21
C ALA A 192 -21.98 38.92 -6.63
N LYS A 193 -22.17 38.82 -5.31
CA LYS A 193 -23.35 39.34 -4.60
C LYS A 193 -23.43 40.86 -4.47
N LYS A 194 -22.36 41.60 -4.80
CA LYS A 194 -22.35 43.07 -4.78
C LYS A 194 -22.61 43.70 -6.16
N GLY A 195 -22.72 42.86 -7.20
CA GLY A 195 -23.02 43.28 -8.58
C GLY A 195 -24.48 43.07 -8.99
N GLU A 196 -25.34 42.62 -8.08
CA GLU A 196 -26.82 42.70 -8.15
C GLU A 196 -27.30 43.91 -7.35
#